data_AF-A0A182MGC4-F1
#
_entry.id   AF-A0A182MGC4-F1
#
_cell.length_a   1.000
_cell.length_b   1.000
_cell.length_c   1.000
_cell.angle_alpha   90.00
_cell.angle_beta   90.00
_cell.angle_gamma   90.00
#
_symmetry.space_group_name_H-M   'P 1'
#
loop_
_entity.id
_entity.type
_entity.pdbx_description
1 polymer ?
#
loop_
_entity_poly.entity_id
_entity_poly.type
_entity_poly.pdbx_seq_one_letter_code
_entity_poly.pdbx_strand_id
1 'polypeptide(L)'
;MLCTERVICSICLFHGFHEKFFTDLNYIIDDFDSDIWYVVAFQQPKLPYRTLYHLPQDIVSNRNCYSYTLRTRVGVILMELVCREAHASYDSYDIFTRPNGMYVAGSKGQKEVRDFRVVHVMQLTKTTVLLASCSTKMDTYGMLVLNREPPTAKDANQVHEIIEAKLPNPLHQWVNYTVTSVSKGGEGNCNCINHFVKSVDDQHDKRKGFVVITLVAAATLLGVVKLLKRFLLGG
;
A
#
# COMPACT_ATOMS: atom_id res chain seq x y z
N MET A 1 -6.35 -3.19 33.29
CA MET A 1 -7.24 -4.26 32.84
C MET A 1 -8.44 -3.59 32.16
N LEU A 2 -8.42 -3.42 30.83
CA LEU A 2 -9.48 -2.72 30.06
C LEU A 2 -9.73 -3.37 28.68
N CYS A 3 -9.76 -4.70 28.64
CA CYS A 3 -10.48 -5.45 27.59
C CYS A 3 -11.20 -6.58 28.34
N THR A 4 -12.49 -6.42 28.58
CA THR A 4 -13.39 -7.48 29.07
C THR A 4 -14.22 -8.01 27.91
N GLU A 5 -14.56 -9.29 28.00
CA GLU A 5 -15.00 -10.28 26.98
C GLU A 5 -16.11 -9.89 25.97
N ARG A 6 -16.58 -8.65 25.90
CA ARG A 6 -17.67 -8.24 25.01
C ARG A 6 -17.45 -6.92 24.25
N VAL A 7 -16.27 -6.33 24.32
CA VAL A 7 -15.90 -5.15 23.52
C VAL A 7 -14.79 -5.55 22.56
N ILE A 8 -15.06 -5.42 21.25
CA ILE A 8 -14.06 -5.58 20.20
C ILE A 8 -13.00 -4.49 20.42
N CYS A 9 -11.90 -4.84 21.10
CA CYS A 9 -10.74 -3.98 21.23
C CYS A 9 -10.11 -3.91 19.84
N SER A 10 -10.38 -2.83 19.11
CA SER A 10 -9.72 -2.57 17.83
C SER A 10 -8.21 -2.64 18.05
N ILE A 11 -7.47 -3.31 17.15
CA ILE A 11 -6.00 -3.39 17.22
C ILE A 11 -5.35 -2.00 17.34
N CYS A 12 -6.05 -1.00 16.82
CA CYS A 12 -5.81 0.43 16.88
C CYS A 12 -5.87 1.06 18.27
N LEU A 13 -6.75 0.56 19.14
CA LEU A 13 -7.06 1.12 20.45
C LEU A 13 -6.23 0.48 21.55
N PHE A 14 -5.42 -0.54 21.23
CA PHE A 14 -4.47 -1.07 22.19
C PHE A 14 -3.47 0.04 22.54
N HIS A 15 -3.53 0.52 23.78
CA HIS A 15 -2.85 1.72 24.29
C HIS A 15 -1.33 1.82 24.03
N GLY A 16 -0.68 0.75 23.56
CA GLY A 16 0.73 0.73 23.20
C GLY A 16 1.04 0.84 21.69
N PHE A 17 0.03 0.89 20.79
CA PHE A 17 0.31 0.91 19.35
C PHE A 17 1.10 2.14 18.91
N HIS A 18 0.92 3.30 19.56
CA HIS A 18 1.70 4.48 19.19
C HIS A 18 3.11 4.49 19.81
N GLU A 19 3.22 4.17 21.10
CA GLU A 19 4.48 4.24 21.85
C GLU A 19 5.51 3.18 21.42
N LYS A 20 5.07 2.06 20.86
CA LYS A 20 5.97 0.98 20.39
C LYS A 20 6.48 1.20 18.97
N PHE A 21 5.84 2.08 18.20
CA PHE A 21 6.16 2.34 16.80
C PHE A 21 6.80 3.72 16.67
N PHE A 22 8.04 3.83 17.16
CA PHE A 22 8.86 5.01 17.00
C PHE A 22 10.22 4.63 16.44
N THR A 23 10.37 4.73 15.12
CA THR A 23 11.67 4.65 14.46
C THR A 23 11.69 5.60 13.27
N ASP A 24 12.81 6.27 13.05
CA ASP A 24 12.98 7.18 11.93
C ASP A 24 13.20 6.39 10.64
N LEU A 25 12.17 6.34 9.79
CA LEU A 25 12.22 5.69 8.49
C LEU A 25 13.23 6.37 7.54
N ASN A 26 13.42 7.69 7.63
CA ASN A 26 14.42 8.37 6.78
C ASN A 26 15.82 7.84 7.09
N TYR A 27 16.16 7.73 8.38
CA TYR A 27 17.44 7.17 8.82
C TYR A 27 17.63 5.73 8.33
N ILE A 28 16.59 4.90 8.48
CA ILE A 28 16.65 3.52 7.98
C ILE A 28 16.90 3.55 6.47
N ILE A 29 16.18 4.37 5.70
CA ILE A 29 16.35 4.45 4.24
C ILE A 29 17.78 4.86 3.86
N ASP A 30 18.33 5.88 4.50
CA ASP A 30 19.61 6.47 4.12
C ASP A 30 20.84 5.63 4.53
N ASP A 31 20.74 4.76 5.54
CA ASP A 31 21.86 3.95 6.07
C ASP A 31 22.34 2.82 5.13
N PHE A 32 21.78 2.69 3.92
CA PHE A 32 22.07 1.59 2.99
C PHE A 32 22.10 2.01 1.52
N ASP A 33 22.98 1.38 0.73
CA ASP A 33 23.19 1.68 -0.70
C ASP A 33 22.02 1.29 -1.63
N SER A 34 21.04 0.52 -1.13
CA SER A 34 19.90 0.02 -1.91
C SER A 34 18.57 0.62 -1.47
N ASP A 35 17.82 1.13 -2.45
CA ASP A 35 16.47 1.65 -2.31
C ASP A 35 15.38 0.57 -2.55
N ILE A 36 15.78 -0.68 -2.79
CA ILE A 36 14.87 -1.80 -3.09
C ILE A 36 14.47 -2.54 -1.80
N TRP A 37 13.16 -2.78 -1.69
CA TRP A 37 12.55 -3.45 -0.55
C TRP A 37 11.54 -4.49 -1.00
N TYR A 38 11.65 -5.71 -0.48
CA TYR A 38 10.71 -6.79 -0.75
C TYR A 38 9.66 -6.88 0.34
N VAL A 39 8.40 -7.06 -0.06
CA VAL A 39 7.31 -7.29 0.89
C VAL A 39 7.42 -8.71 1.42
N VAL A 40 7.79 -8.89 2.69
CA VAL A 40 7.90 -10.23 3.30
C VAL A 40 6.63 -10.65 4.02
N ALA A 41 5.86 -9.70 4.55
CA ALA A 41 4.52 -9.95 5.09
C ALA A 41 3.64 -8.71 4.91
N PHE A 42 2.32 -8.91 4.89
CA PHE A 42 1.37 -7.81 4.81
C PHE A 42 0.01 -8.17 5.41
N GLN A 43 -0.76 -7.14 5.73
CA GLN A 43 -2.18 -7.23 6.04
C GLN A 43 -2.90 -6.11 5.28
N GLN A 44 -3.88 -6.48 4.46
CA GLN A 44 -4.67 -5.51 3.72
C GLN A 44 -5.84 -5.01 4.60
N PRO A 45 -6.04 -3.68 4.70
CA PRO A 45 -7.18 -3.11 5.42
C PRO A 45 -8.48 -3.26 4.61
N LYS A 46 -9.61 -3.36 5.31
CA LYS A 46 -10.95 -3.41 4.72
C LYS A 46 -11.47 -1.99 4.48
N LEU A 47 -10.87 -1.29 3.53
CA LEU A 47 -11.24 0.10 3.18
C LEU A 47 -11.92 0.18 1.81
N PRO A 48 -12.80 1.17 1.59
CA PRO A 48 -13.45 1.39 0.29
C PRO A 48 -12.55 2.15 -0.71
N TYR A 49 -11.27 2.32 -0.40
CA TYR A 49 -10.27 3.02 -1.22
C TYR A 49 -8.90 2.37 -1.04
N ARG A 50 -8.00 2.56 -2.01
CA ARG A 50 -6.66 1.97 -1.96
C ARG A 50 -5.75 2.76 -1.02
N THR A 51 -4.77 2.05 -0.48
CA THR A 51 -3.71 2.56 0.38
C THR A 51 -2.44 1.79 0.05
N LEU A 52 -1.29 2.22 0.57
CA LEU A 52 -0.02 1.52 0.38
C LEU A 52 -0.03 0.03 0.79
N TYR A 53 -1.02 -0.40 1.58
CA TYR A 53 -1.21 -1.78 2.04
C TYR A 53 -2.00 -2.66 1.06
N HIS A 54 -2.53 -2.10 -0.03
CA HIS A 54 -3.24 -2.83 -1.07
C HIS A 54 -2.26 -3.30 -2.13
N LEU A 55 -1.99 -4.60 -2.16
CA LEU A 55 -0.99 -5.22 -3.03
C LEU A 55 -1.65 -6.04 -4.14
N PRO A 56 -0.93 -6.34 -5.23
CA PRO A 56 -1.35 -7.34 -6.22
C PRO A 56 -1.63 -8.69 -5.57
N GLN A 57 -2.65 -9.41 -6.04
CA GLN A 57 -3.10 -10.65 -5.38
C GLN A 57 -2.07 -11.78 -5.43
N ASP A 58 -1.28 -11.82 -6.49
CA ASP A 58 -0.25 -12.83 -6.76
C ASP A 58 1.05 -12.62 -5.98
N ILE A 59 1.21 -11.49 -5.27
CA ILE A 59 2.41 -11.22 -4.46
C ILE A 59 2.64 -12.27 -3.36
N VAL A 60 1.57 -12.91 -2.87
CA VAL A 60 1.62 -13.94 -1.83
C VAL A 60 2.53 -15.10 -2.23
N SER A 61 2.52 -15.48 -3.51
CA SER A 61 3.31 -16.57 -4.06
C SER A 61 4.44 -16.12 -4.98
N ASN A 62 4.62 -14.82 -5.21
CA ASN A 62 5.58 -14.27 -6.16
C ASN A 62 6.33 -13.04 -5.61
N ARG A 63 6.75 -13.05 -4.34
CA ARG A 63 7.48 -11.93 -3.71
C ARG A 63 8.66 -11.44 -4.54
N ASN A 64 9.41 -12.35 -5.16
CA ASN A 64 10.60 -12.03 -5.97
C ASN A 64 10.30 -11.15 -7.21
N CYS A 65 9.02 -11.02 -7.58
CA CYS A 65 8.58 -10.29 -8.75
C CYS A 65 8.14 -8.86 -8.43
N TYR A 66 7.93 -8.58 -7.15
CA TYR A 66 7.47 -7.29 -6.66
C TYR A 66 8.48 -6.69 -5.71
N SER A 67 8.75 -5.41 -5.86
CA SER A 67 9.59 -4.65 -4.94
C SER A 67 9.04 -3.26 -4.76
N TYR A 68 9.16 -2.71 -3.56
CA TYR A 68 9.06 -1.29 -3.35
C TYR A 68 10.41 -0.63 -3.59
N THR A 69 10.37 0.51 -4.27
CA THR A 69 11.47 1.48 -4.24
C THR A 69 11.12 2.53 -3.19
N LEU A 70 11.98 2.74 -2.19
CA LEU A 70 11.82 3.78 -1.17
C LEU A 70 12.94 4.81 -1.31
N ARG A 71 12.58 6.05 -1.60
CA ARG A 71 13.55 7.15 -1.79
C ARG A 71 13.17 8.39 -1.01
N THR A 72 14.10 8.91 -0.23
CA THR A 72 13.93 10.17 0.50
C THR A 72 14.30 11.35 -0.40
N ARG A 73 13.41 12.34 -0.54
CA ARG A 73 13.67 13.62 -1.20
C ARG A 73 12.99 14.74 -0.43
N VAL A 74 13.79 15.68 0.10
CA VAL A 74 13.30 16.92 0.73
C VAL A 74 12.24 16.65 1.82
N GLY A 75 12.49 15.67 2.69
CA GLY A 75 11.58 15.30 3.80
C GLY A 75 10.34 14.51 3.40
N VAL A 76 10.25 14.09 2.13
CA VAL A 76 9.22 13.19 1.60
C VAL A 76 9.86 11.87 1.21
N ILE A 77 9.28 10.76 1.65
CA ILE A 77 9.66 9.42 1.21
C ILE A 77 8.71 9.02 0.08
N LEU A 78 9.25 8.86 -1.11
CA LEU A 78 8.53 8.31 -2.25
C LEU A 78 8.59 6.78 -2.19
N MET A 79 7.42 6.14 -2.18
CA MET A 79 7.27 4.69 -2.14
C MET A 79 6.56 4.20 -3.41
N GLU A 80 7.28 3.45 -4.25
CA GLU A 80 6.77 2.98 -5.54
C GLU A 80 6.77 1.46 -5.61
N LEU A 81 5.62 0.86 -5.86
CA LEU A 81 5.52 -0.57 -6.13
C LEU A 81 5.91 -0.85 -7.57
N VAL A 82 6.94 -1.66 -7.77
CA VAL A 82 7.50 -2.02 -9.07
C VAL A 82 7.36 -3.52 -9.29
N CYS A 83 6.98 -3.91 -10.51
CA CYS A 83 7.19 -5.28 -10.98
C CYS A 83 8.48 -5.38 -11.78
N ARG A 84 9.25 -6.43 -11.47
CA ARG A 84 10.56 -6.68 -12.07
C ARG A 84 10.50 -7.00 -13.57
N GLU A 85 9.47 -7.73 -14.02
CA GLU A 85 9.32 -8.11 -15.44
C GLU A 85 8.91 -6.92 -16.31
N ALA A 86 7.93 -6.14 -15.87
CA ALA A 86 7.38 -5.04 -16.65
C ALA A 86 8.25 -3.77 -16.63
N HIS A 87 9.23 -3.68 -15.71
CA HIS A 87 9.97 -2.45 -15.38
C HIS A 87 9.05 -1.24 -15.17
N ALA A 88 7.80 -1.50 -14.77
CA ALA A 88 6.74 -0.51 -14.66
C ALA A 88 6.37 -0.33 -13.19
N SER A 89 6.18 0.93 -12.79
CA SER A 89 5.58 1.30 -11.51
C SER A 89 4.07 1.09 -11.58
N TYR A 90 3.49 0.36 -10.62
CA TYR A 90 2.04 0.14 -10.56
C TYR A 90 1.31 1.13 -9.67
N ASP A 91 1.88 1.45 -8.51
CA ASP A 91 1.31 2.39 -7.55
C ASP A 91 2.44 3.21 -6.91
N SER A 92 2.14 4.47 -6.60
CA SER A 92 3.08 5.42 -5.99
C SER A 92 2.41 6.16 -4.85
N TYR A 93 3.08 6.20 -3.70
CA TYR A 93 2.63 6.84 -2.47
C TYR A 93 3.70 7.79 -1.96
N ASP A 94 3.27 8.97 -1.52
CA ASP A 94 4.13 9.94 -0.85
C ASP A 94 3.94 9.79 0.66
N ILE A 95 5.02 9.56 1.40
CA ILE A 95 5.02 9.51 2.86
C ILE A 95 5.71 10.76 3.38
N PHE A 96 4.94 11.66 3.98
CA PHE A 96 5.41 12.93 4.50
C PHE A 96 5.84 12.80 5.96
N THR A 97 7.03 13.30 6.29
CA THR A 97 7.47 13.44 7.68
C THR A 97 6.92 14.76 8.25
N ARG A 98 6.09 14.68 9.30
CA ARG A 98 5.58 15.86 10.00
C ARG A 98 6.63 16.40 10.99
N PRO A 99 6.57 17.69 11.36
CA PRO A 99 7.53 18.27 12.31
C PRO A 99 7.60 17.58 13.67
N ASN A 100 6.54 16.86 14.07
CA ASN A 100 6.49 16.07 15.29
C ASN A 100 6.96 14.61 15.12
N GLY A 101 7.62 14.29 13.99
CA GLY A 101 8.16 12.95 13.70
C GLY A 101 7.14 11.93 13.19
N MET A 102 5.85 12.30 13.07
CA MET A 102 4.84 11.38 12.54
C MET A 102 4.92 11.28 11.01
N TYR A 103 4.78 10.07 10.49
CA TYR A 103 4.64 9.84 9.06
C TYR A 103 3.18 9.90 8.63
N VAL A 104 2.92 10.53 7.49
CA VAL A 104 1.59 10.64 6.91
C VAL A 104 1.65 10.25 5.45
N ALA A 105 0.97 9.18 5.07
CA ALA A 105 0.80 8.78 3.69
C ALA A 105 -0.18 9.72 2.96
N GLY A 106 0.08 9.90 1.67
CA GLY A 106 -0.85 10.43 0.70
C GLY A 106 -0.61 9.81 -0.66
N SER A 107 -1.64 9.76 -1.49
CA SER A 107 -1.53 9.41 -2.90
C SER A 107 -2.07 10.54 -3.79
N LYS A 108 -1.49 10.67 -4.98
CA LYS A 108 -1.95 11.64 -5.98
C LYS A 108 -3.35 11.26 -6.48
N GLY A 109 -4.36 11.97 -5.99
CA GLY A 109 -5.72 11.91 -6.54
C GLY A 109 -6.75 11.12 -5.73
N GLN A 110 -6.41 10.57 -4.56
CA GLN A 110 -7.40 9.92 -3.68
C GLN A 110 -7.76 10.75 -2.45
N LYS A 111 -9.04 10.69 -2.06
CA LYS A 111 -9.54 11.20 -0.77
C LYS A 111 -9.25 10.15 0.31
N GLU A 112 -8.00 10.02 0.73
CA GLU A 112 -7.69 9.18 1.89
C GLU A 112 -8.32 9.81 3.15
N VAL A 113 -8.94 9.03 4.01
CA VAL A 113 -9.57 9.59 5.22
C VAL A 113 -8.47 9.88 6.24
N ARG A 114 -8.53 11.04 6.91
CA ARG A 114 -7.49 11.52 7.84
C ARG A 114 -7.10 10.50 8.91
N ASP A 115 -8.03 9.63 9.30
CA ASP A 115 -7.85 8.64 10.36
C ASP A 115 -6.95 7.46 9.95
N PHE A 116 -6.76 7.18 8.66
CA PHE A 116 -5.92 6.07 8.19
C PHE A 116 -4.58 6.51 7.55
N ARG A 117 -4.35 7.82 7.41
CA ARG A 117 -3.16 8.34 6.74
C ARG A 117 -1.89 8.23 7.59
N VAL A 118 -2.00 8.13 8.90
CA VAL A 118 -0.83 8.06 9.78
C VAL A 118 -0.14 6.72 9.57
N VAL A 119 1.16 6.76 9.29
CA VAL A 119 2.02 5.58 9.14
C VAL A 119 2.88 5.45 10.38
N HIS A 120 2.75 4.34 11.06
CA HIS A 120 3.55 3.95 12.20
C HIS A 120 4.69 3.06 11.73
N VAL A 121 5.89 3.35 12.21
CA VAL A 121 7.12 2.68 11.76
C VAL A 121 7.77 1.99 12.93
N MET A 122 8.12 0.71 12.75
CA MET A 122 8.88 -0.07 13.73
C MET A 122 9.99 -0.82 13.00
N GLN A 123 11.22 -0.59 13.43
CA GLN A 123 12.35 -1.41 12.98
C GLN A 123 12.31 -2.79 13.67
N LEU A 124 12.16 -3.85 12.88
CA LEU A 124 12.15 -5.22 13.41
C LEU A 124 13.58 -5.77 13.53
N THR A 125 14.40 -5.51 12.50
CA THR A 125 15.82 -5.87 12.44
C THR A 125 16.61 -4.75 11.75
N LYS A 126 17.92 -4.91 11.55
CA LYS A 126 18.72 -3.97 10.74
C LYS A 126 18.20 -3.81 9.30
N THR A 127 17.63 -4.87 8.74
CA THR A 127 17.23 -4.95 7.32
C THR A 127 15.72 -5.03 7.10
N THR A 128 14.93 -5.11 8.18
CA THR A 128 13.48 -5.31 8.14
C THR A 128 12.74 -4.24 8.93
N VAL A 129 11.75 -3.63 8.29
CA VAL A 129 10.89 -2.60 8.88
C VAL A 129 9.42 -2.98 8.73
N LEU A 130 8.63 -2.62 9.73
CA LEU A 130 7.18 -2.74 9.74
C LEU A 130 6.58 -1.34 9.60
N LEU A 131 5.71 -1.16 8.60
CA LEU A 131 4.85 -0.01 8.42
C LEU A 131 3.41 -0.42 8.74
N ALA A 132 2.71 0.37 9.55
CA ALA A 132 1.31 0.10 9.86
C ALA A 132 0.46 1.35 9.95
N SER A 133 -0.78 1.25 9.51
CA SER A 133 -1.80 2.29 9.62
C SER A 133 -3.08 1.65 10.09
N CYS A 134 -3.93 2.44 10.71
CA CYS A 134 -5.11 1.90 11.37
C CYS A 134 -6.23 2.95 11.36
N SER A 135 -7.49 2.51 11.31
CA SER A 135 -8.67 3.34 11.50
C SER A 135 -9.50 2.78 12.65
N THR A 136 -9.70 3.62 13.67
CA THR A 136 -10.61 3.32 14.78
C THR A 136 -12.07 3.42 14.38
N LYS A 137 -12.40 4.14 13.30
CA LYS A 137 -13.78 4.31 12.83
C LYS A 137 -14.28 3.11 12.04
N MET A 138 -13.39 2.53 11.22
CA MET A 138 -13.70 1.40 10.35
C MET A 138 -13.24 0.06 10.92
N ASP A 139 -12.69 0.06 12.15
CA ASP A 139 -12.09 -1.09 12.83
C ASP A 139 -11.21 -1.94 11.90
N THR A 140 -10.22 -1.29 11.30
CA THR A 140 -9.34 -1.95 10.33
C THR A 140 -7.94 -1.40 10.39
N TYR A 141 -6.97 -2.20 9.97
CA TYR A 141 -5.57 -1.85 9.93
C TYR A 141 -4.91 -2.44 8.69
N GLY A 142 -3.87 -1.75 8.25
CA GLY A 142 -2.98 -2.17 7.20
C GLY A 142 -1.60 -2.37 7.80
N MET A 143 -0.91 -3.39 7.35
CA MET A 143 0.46 -3.69 7.74
C MET A 143 1.29 -4.06 6.52
N LEU A 144 2.50 -3.54 6.44
CA LEU A 144 3.54 -3.99 5.51
C LEU A 144 4.79 -4.28 6.29
N VAL A 145 5.40 -5.44 6.04
CA VAL A 145 6.74 -5.77 6.51
C VAL A 145 7.64 -5.81 5.29
N LEU A 146 8.61 -4.90 5.27
CA LEU A 146 9.54 -4.71 4.17
C LEU A 146 10.92 -5.19 4.58
N ASN A 147 11.59 -5.90 3.68
CA ASN A 147 12.94 -6.43 3.88
C ASN A 147 13.84 -6.04 2.71
N ARG A 148 15.06 -5.60 3.01
CA ARG A 148 16.03 -5.21 1.97
C ARG A 148 16.86 -6.35 1.41
N GLU A 149 17.07 -7.39 2.19
CA GLU A 149 17.84 -8.53 1.73
C GLU A 149 17.10 -9.22 0.57
N PRO A 150 17.83 -9.97 -0.28
CA PRO A 150 17.24 -10.68 -1.40
C PRO A 150 15.98 -11.45 -1.02
N PRO A 151 15.03 -11.64 -1.95
CA PRO A 151 13.73 -12.22 -1.64
C PRO A 151 13.82 -13.67 -1.15
N THR A 152 14.94 -14.37 -1.31
CA THR A 152 15.19 -15.72 -0.75
C THR A 152 15.85 -15.72 0.63
N ALA A 153 16.27 -14.56 1.15
CA ALA A 153 17.03 -14.47 2.40
C ALA A 153 16.23 -14.90 3.64
N LYS A 154 14.89 -14.85 3.58
CA LYS A 154 14.00 -15.18 4.69
C LYS A 154 12.90 -16.14 4.28
N ASP A 155 12.84 -17.27 4.97
CA ASP A 155 11.70 -18.18 4.86
C ASP A 155 10.51 -17.70 5.72
N ALA A 156 9.38 -18.39 5.61
CA ALA A 156 8.16 -17.98 6.30
C ALA A 156 8.28 -18.04 7.83
N ASN A 157 8.97 -19.06 8.37
CA ASN A 157 9.11 -19.23 9.81
C ASN A 157 10.00 -18.13 10.39
N GLN A 158 11.10 -17.80 9.73
CA GLN A 158 11.97 -16.69 10.12
C GLN A 158 11.22 -15.36 10.11
N VAL A 159 10.34 -15.13 9.14
CA VAL A 159 9.49 -13.92 9.10
C VAL A 159 8.54 -13.87 10.29
N HIS A 160 7.89 -14.99 10.63
CA HIS A 160 7.03 -15.10 11.82
C HIS A 160 7.82 -14.78 13.10
N GLU A 161 8.97 -15.43 13.30
CA GLU A 161 9.82 -15.21 14.48
C GLU A 161 10.27 -13.75 14.61
N ILE A 162 10.68 -13.11 13.51
CA ILE A 162 11.10 -11.69 13.52
C ILE A 162 9.95 -10.77 13.95
N ILE A 163 8.74 -11.00 13.42
CA ILE A 163 7.57 -10.19 13.73
C ILE A 163 7.15 -10.42 15.19
N GLU A 164 7.00 -11.68 15.60
CA GLU A 164 6.54 -12.05 16.93
C GLU A 164 7.52 -11.68 18.04
N ALA A 165 8.83 -11.72 17.78
CA ALA A 165 9.85 -11.32 18.76
C ALA A 165 9.77 -9.82 19.12
N LYS A 166 9.20 -8.98 18.25
CA LYS A 166 9.11 -7.53 18.43
C LYS A 166 7.70 -7.06 18.78
N LEU A 167 6.67 -7.80 18.42
CA LEU A 167 5.29 -7.50 18.82
C LEU A 167 5.04 -7.98 20.26
N PRO A 168 4.87 -7.07 21.25
CA PRO A 168 4.69 -7.46 22.63
C PRO A 168 3.36 -8.19 22.84
N ASN A 169 3.29 -9.11 23.81
CA ASN A 169 2.02 -9.71 24.19
C ASN A 169 1.05 -8.61 24.70
N PRO A 170 -0.24 -8.65 24.31
CA PRO A 170 -0.90 -9.65 23.49
C PRO A 170 -0.92 -9.32 21.98
N LEU A 171 -0.31 -8.23 21.51
CA LEU A 171 -0.43 -7.75 20.12
C LEU A 171 -0.16 -8.84 19.08
N HIS A 172 0.85 -9.70 19.26
CA HIS A 172 1.12 -10.80 18.34
C HIS A 172 -0.08 -11.76 18.15
N GLN A 173 -0.99 -11.88 19.13
CA GLN A 173 -2.19 -12.72 19.06
C GLN A 173 -3.33 -12.06 18.27
N TRP A 174 -3.32 -10.73 18.16
CA TRP A 174 -4.39 -9.95 17.54
C TRP A 174 -4.03 -9.49 16.12
N VAL A 175 -2.73 -9.46 15.78
CA VAL A 175 -2.27 -9.16 14.43
C VAL A 175 -2.39 -10.41 13.57
N ASN A 176 -3.27 -10.35 12.58
CA ASN A 176 -3.35 -11.30 11.49
C ASN A 176 -2.58 -10.72 10.29
N TYR A 177 -1.77 -11.55 9.65
CA TYR A 177 -0.97 -11.15 8.52
C TYR A 177 -0.68 -12.32 7.60
N THR A 178 -0.44 -12.01 6.34
CA THR A 178 -0.05 -12.98 5.32
C THR A 178 1.44 -12.84 5.08
N VAL A 179 2.18 -13.94 5.28
CA VAL A 179 3.58 -14.03 4.88
C VAL A 179 3.65 -14.38 3.39
N THR A 180 4.51 -13.68 2.67
CA THR A 180 4.73 -13.91 1.24
C THR A 180 5.82 -14.96 1.01
N SER A 181 5.79 -15.57 -0.16
CA SER A 181 6.77 -16.58 -0.59
C SER A 181 7.33 -16.25 -1.97
N VAL A 182 8.49 -16.84 -2.26
CA VAL A 182 9.13 -16.78 -3.58
C VAL A 182 8.39 -17.72 -4.53
N SER A 183 8.35 -17.37 -5.82
CA SER A 183 7.72 -18.21 -6.84
C SER A 183 8.32 -19.62 -6.86
N LYS A 184 7.49 -20.62 -7.15
CA LYS A 184 7.91 -22.04 -7.20
C LYS A 184 9.03 -22.30 -8.23
N GLY A 185 9.20 -21.40 -9.20
CA GLY A 185 10.27 -21.44 -10.20
C GLY A 185 11.59 -20.79 -9.76
N GLY A 186 11.68 -20.27 -8.53
CA GLY A 186 12.85 -19.56 -8.01
C GLY A 186 12.94 -18.11 -8.49
N GLU A 187 14.03 -17.43 -8.13
CA GLU A 187 14.21 -15.98 -8.34
C GLU A 187 14.15 -15.54 -9.81
N GLY A 188 14.47 -16.43 -10.75
CA GLY A 188 14.57 -16.14 -12.19
C GLY A 188 13.25 -16.19 -12.97
N ASN A 189 12.19 -16.77 -12.41
CA ASN A 189 10.89 -16.86 -13.07
C ASN A 189 9.90 -15.90 -12.41
N CYS A 190 9.69 -14.77 -13.07
CA CYS A 190 8.71 -13.77 -12.68
C CYS A 190 7.71 -13.51 -13.79
N ASN A 191 6.44 -13.69 -13.46
CA ASN A 191 5.31 -13.26 -14.27
C ASN A 191 4.39 -12.44 -13.37
N CYS A 192 4.37 -11.12 -13.58
CA CYS A 192 3.54 -10.24 -12.76
C CYS A 192 2.15 -10.12 -13.37
N ILE A 193 1.13 -10.48 -12.59
CA ILE A 193 -0.24 -10.25 -13.01
C ILE A 193 -0.70 -8.94 -12.38
N ASN A 194 -1.05 -7.95 -13.22
CA ASN A 194 -1.62 -6.69 -12.75
C ASN A 194 -3.10 -6.85 -12.33
N HIS A 195 -3.34 -7.74 -11.37
CA HIS A 195 -4.63 -7.97 -10.74
C HIS A 195 -4.55 -7.51 -9.29
N PHE A 196 -4.94 -6.26 -9.10
CA PHE A 196 -5.35 -5.77 -7.80
C PHE A 196 -6.78 -6.22 -7.49
N VAL A 197 -7.18 -6.08 -6.22
CA VAL A 197 -8.53 -6.42 -5.79
C VAL A 197 -9.56 -5.54 -6.50
N LYS A 198 -10.28 -6.11 -7.48
CA LYS A 198 -11.25 -5.41 -8.35
C LYS A 198 -12.27 -4.53 -7.62
N SER A 199 -12.68 -4.91 -6.41
CA SER A 199 -13.70 -4.16 -5.65
C SER A 199 -13.26 -2.77 -5.18
N VAL A 200 -11.95 -2.49 -5.15
CA VAL A 200 -11.40 -1.18 -4.76
C VAL A 200 -11.06 -0.33 -5.99
N ASP A 201 -10.92 -0.96 -7.16
CA ASP A 201 -10.47 -0.34 -8.41
C ASP A 201 -11.56 0.44 -9.13
N ASP A 202 -12.83 0.08 -8.90
CA ASP A 202 -13.97 0.75 -9.52
C ASP A 202 -14.06 2.25 -9.15
N GLN A 203 -13.49 2.67 -8.00
CA GLN A 203 -13.39 4.10 -7.68
C GLN A 203 -12.33 4.83 -8.50
N HIS A 204 -11.29 4.13 -8.97
CA HIS A 204 -10.23 4.67 -9.81
C HIS A 204 -10.71 4.91 -11.26
N ASP A 205 -11.63 4.08 -11.75
CA ASP A 205 -12.08 4.14 -13.14
C ASP A 205 -13.13 5.24 -13.43
N LYS A 206 -13.59 5.96 -12.40
CA LYS A 206 -14.53 7.09 -12.56
C LYS A 206 -13.97 8.20 -13.46
N ARG A 207 -12.65 8.39 -13.52
CA ARG A 207 -12.01 9.32 -14.44
C ARG A 207 -12.12 8.87 -15.91
N LYS A 208 -12.05 7.57 -16.20
CA LYS A 208 -12.28 7.06 -17.55
C LYS A 208 -13.74 7.20 -17.95
N GLY A 209 -14.67 6.97 -17.00
CA GLY A 209 -16.10 7.24 -17.20
C GLY A 209 -16.39 8.69 -17.59
N PHE A 210 -15.76 9.67 -16.94
CA PHE A 210 -15.93 11.09 -17.28
C PHE A 210 -15.41 11.41 -18.70
N VAL A 211 -14.26 10.88 -19.10
CA VAL A 211 -13.70 11.10 -20.44
C VAL A 211 -14.59 10.48 -21.52
N VAL A 212 -15.12 9.27 -21.28
CA VAL A 212 -16.06 8.62 -22.21
C VAL A 212 -17.35 9.42 -22.34
N ILE A 213 -17.94 9.87 -21.23
CA ILE A 213 -19.15 10.71 -21.25
C ILE A 213 -18.88 12.03 -21.98
N THR A 214 -17.73 12.65 -21.76
CA THR A 214 -17.36 13.93 -22.40
C THR A 214 -17.16 13.75 -23.91
N LEU A 215 -16.53 12.64 -24.34
CA LEU A 215 -16.38 12.30 -25.76
C LEU A 215 -17.71 12.02 -26.44
N VAL A 216 -18.62 11.30 -25.78
CA VAL A 216 -19.96 11.02 -26.31
C VAL A 216 -20.78 12.31 -26.44
N ALA A 217 -20.71 13.20 -25.45
CA ALA A 217 -21.37 14.51 -25.48
C ALA A 217 -20.79 15.41 -26.60
N ALA A 218 -19.47 15.43 -26.78
CA ALA A 218 -18.83 16.18 -27.85
C ALA A 218 -19.21 15.64 -29.24
N ALA A 219 -19.24 14.31 -29.41
CA ALA A 219 -19.62 13.67 -30.67
C ALA A 219 -21.10 13.93 -31.04
N THR A 220 -21.99 13.89 -30.05
CA THR A 220 -23.42 14.21 -30.26
C THR A 220 -23.64 15.68 -30.59
N LEU A 221 -22.96 16.61 -29.91
CA LEU A 221 -23.00 18.04 -30.25
C LEU A 221 -22.51 18.31 -31.67
N LEU A 222 -21.39 17.70 -32.09
CA LEU A 222 -20.88 17.82 -33.46
C LEU A 222 -21.85 17.24 -34.49
N GLY A 223 -22.50 16.11 -34.17
CA GLY A 223 -23.54 15.50 -35.02
C GLY A 223 -24.76 16.42 -35.20
N VAL A 224 -25.24 17.03 -34.11
CA VAL A 224 -26.38 17.95 -34.12
C VAL A 224 -26.06 19.22 -34.90
N VAL A 225 -24.87 19.82 -34.71
CA VAL A 225 -24.43 21.00 -35.48
C VAL A 225 -24.34 20.66 -36.97
N LYS A 226 -23.84 19.47 -37.33
CA LYS A 226 -23.73 19.04 -38.73
C LYS A 226 -25.11 18.84 -39.38
N LEU A 227 -26.08 18.31 -38.64
CA LEU A 227 -27.47 18.20 -39.09
C LEU A 227 -28.12 19.57 -39.27
N LEU A 228 -28.03 20.45 -38.27
CA LEU A 228 -28.56 21.81 -38.33
C LEU A 228 -27.96 22.61 -39.49
N LYS A 229 -26.65 22.50 -39.71
CA LYS A 229 -25.96 23.16 -40.82
C LYS A 229 -26.45 22.65 -42.19
N ARG A 230 -26.81 21.37 -42.30
CA ARG A 230 -27.41 20.79 -43.52
C ARG A 230 -28.83 21.29 -43.78
N PHE A 231 -29.62 21.50 -42.74
CA PHE A 231 -30.98 22.04 -42.86
C PHE A 231 -31.00 23.56 -43.12
N LEU A 232 -30.03 24.32 -42.61
CA LEU A 232 -29.96 25.78 -42.77
C LEU A 232 -29.25 26.24 -44.07
N LEU A 233 -28.39 25.42 -44.68
CA LEU A 233 -27.65 25.77 -45.91
C LEU A 233 -28.07 24.93 -47.14
N GLY A 234 -29.10 24.09 -47.00
CA GLY A 234 -29.61 23.20 -48.04
C GLY A 234 -31.01 23.56 -48.55
N GLY A 235 -31.42 24.81 -48.42
CA GLY A 235 -32.64 25.38 -49.01
C GLY A 235 -32.29 26.39 -50.09
#